data_AF-A0A951RZP7-F1
#
_entry.id   AF-A0A951RZP7-F1
#
_cell.length_a   1.000
_cell.length_b   1.000
_cell.length_c   1.000
_cell.angle_alpha   90.00
_cell.angle_beta   90.00
_cell.angle_gamma   90.00
#
_symmetry.space_group_name_H-M   'P 1'
#
loop_
_entity.id
_entity.type
_entity.pdbx_description
1 polymer ?
#
loop_
_entity_poly.entity_id
_entity_poly.type
_entity_poly.pdbx_seq_one_letter_code
_entity_poly.pdbx_strand_id
1 'polypeptide(L)'
;MGHKRYGYLPKSKIWREIVNSLGGYSLGTTEISTIAKNTLRQLQAQYGNLKNDPSINAGFEFLVQVSLAFQKNNPIKYLTEKRILDKEELSLIRLAKGAAKYKNDEVASHEYQTFAKQAAIDAINNWYKANIERGTNLFSEGIDTTAIFRKTARADGFCELSRLYFSKLTERYLKYFLEREASTKISNIKERERFSDEIAKQIDDISKHAFETAKITESFSAGWFNNHVKEKEPTDIELKNFLGVSFGKMKSELLREEAK
;
A
#
# COMPACT_ATOMS: atom_id res chain seq x y z
N MET A 1 5.80 10.75 32.65
CA MET A 1 6.63 11.09 31.48
C MET A 1 6.34 10.09 30.38
N GLY A 2 5.73 10.51 29.28
CA GLY A 2 5.33 9.58 28.20
C GLY A 2 4.29 10.19 27.28
N HIS A 3 4.51 11.43 26.81
CA HIS A 3 3.74 11.96 25.71
C HIS A 3 4.14 11.18 24.45
N LYS A 4 3.40 10.10 24.15
CA LYS A 4 3.29 9.61 22.78
C LYS A 4 2.83 10.80 21.96
N ARG A 5 3.76 11.44 21.24
CA ARG A 5 3.42 12.48 20.28
C ARG A 5 2.68 11.76 19.16
N TYR A 6 1.35 11.68 19.29
CA TYR A 6 0.48 11.35 18.16
C TYR A 6 0.85 12.33 17.03
N GLY A 7 1.49 11.88 15.95
CA GLY A 7 2.14 12.75 14.96
C GLY A 7 1.22 13.86 14.48
N TYR A 8 1.64 15.10 14.29
CA TYR A 8 0.67 16.21 14.14
C TYR A 8 -0.33 15.99 12.99
N LEU A 9 -1.61 16.27 13.24
CA LEU A 9 -2.62 16.35 12.17
C LEU A 9 -2.16 17.40 11.16
N PRO A 10 -2.21 17.14 9.84
CA PRO A 10 -1.62 18.06 8.90
C PRO A 10 -2.49 19.33 8.85
N LYS A 11 -1.92 20.50 9.17
CA LYS A 11 -2.65 21.77 9.40
C LYS A 11 -3.17 22.46 8.12
N SER A 12 -3.33 21.73 7.02
CA SER A 12 -3.75 22.31 5.75
C SER A 12 -5.19 22.83 5.80
N LYS A 13 -5.55 23.75 4.89
CA LYS A 13 -6.93 24.23 4.73
C LYS A 13 -7.89 23.06 4.46
N ILE A 14 -7.51 22.14 3.58
CA ILE A 14 -8.30 20.96 3.19
C ILE A 14 -8.52 20.03 4.39
N TRP A 15 -7.50 19.81 5.23
CA TRP A 15 -7.66 19.03 6.46
C TRP A 15 -8.67 19.64 7.43
N ARG A 16 -8.67 20.97 7.59
CA ARG A 16 -9.69 21.66 8.40
C ARG A 16 -11.10 21.47 7.82
N GLU A 17 -11.23 21.44 6.50
CA GLU A 17 -12.52 21.18 5.83
C GLU A 17 -13.00 19.73 6.05
N ILE A 18 -12.11 18.73 5.96
CA ILE A 18 -12.41 17.33 6.29
C ILE A 18 -12.86 17.22 7.75
N VAL A 19 -12.11 17.83 8.66
CA VAL A 19 -12.41 17.89 10.10
C VAL A 19 -13.79 18.52 10.38
N ASN A 20 -14.13 19.61 9.70
CA ASN A 20 -15.44 20.24 9.84
C ASN A 20 -16.55 19.34 9.26
N SER A 21 -16.28 18.69 8.13
CA SER A 21 -17.21 17.77 7.46
C SER A 21 -17.58 16.57 8.35
N LEU A 22 -16.65 16.09 9.18
CA LEU A 22 -16.89 15.02 10.16
C LEU A 22 -17.88 15.44 11.27
N GLY A 23 -17.84 16.70 11.70
CA GLY A 23 -18.85 17.25 12.59
C GLY A 23 -20.22 17.29 11.92
N GLY A 24 -20.27 17.67 10.64
CA GLY A 24 -21.49 17.64 9.84
C GLY A 24 -22.07 16.23 9.63
N TYR A 25 -21.22 15.21 9.44
CA TYR A 25 -21.67 13.81 9.38
C TYR A 25 -22.44 13.40 10.65
N SER A 26 -21.92 13.75 11.83
CA SER A 26 -22.59 13.45 13.12
C SER A 26 -23.94 14.16 13.27
N LEU A 27 -24.14 15.27 12.56
CA LEU A 27 -25.37 16.05 12.53
C LEU A 27 -26.29 15.66 11.36
N GLY A 28 -25.88 14.68 10.53
CA GLY A 28 -26.61 14.28 9.32
C GLY A 28 -26.59 15.31 8.21
N THR A 29 -25.69 16.30 8.25
CA THR A 29 -25.62 17.40 7.26
C THR A 29 -24.57 17.18 6.17
N THR A 30 -23.73 16.16 6.31
CA THR A 30 -22.64 15.88 5.38
C THR A 30 -22.56 14.39 5.07
N GLU A 31 -22.54 14.06 3.79
CA GLU A 31 -22.41 12.70 3.29
C GLU A 31 -20.99 12.14 3.44
N ILE A 32 -20.88 10.84 3.72
CA ILE A 32 -19.60 10.14 3.87
C ILE A 32 -18.75 10.18 2.60
N SER A 33 -19.40 10.16 1.43
CA SER A 33 -18.77 10.24 0.11
C SER A 33 -18.01 11.57 -0.08
N THR A 34 -18.54 12.67 0.44
CA THR A 34 -17.91 13.98 0.39
C THR A 34 -16.64 14.02 1.24
N ILE A 35 -16.68 13.41 2.43
CA ILE A 35 -15.55 13.30 3.36
C ILE A 35 -14.43 12.47 2.73
N ALA A 36 -14.79 11.33 2.13
CA ALA A 36 -13.84 10.46 1.45
C ALA A 36 -13.17 11.15 0.25
N LYS A 37 -13.94 11.85 -0.59
CA LYS A 37 -13.45 12.62 -1.74
C LYS A 37 -12.47 13.73 -1.33
N ASN A 38 -12.80 14.51 -0.30
CA ASN A 38 -11.92 15.57 0.20
C ASN A 38 -10.60 15.01 0.76
N THR A 39 -10.67 13.86 1.46
CA THR A 39 -9.47 13.18 1.96
C THR A 39 -8.59 12.64 0.83
N LEU A 40 -9.20 12.08 -0.20
CA LEU A 40 -8.49 11.61 -1.39
C LEU A 40 -7.74 12.74 -2.10
N ARG A 41 -8.37 13.91 -2.28
CA ARG A 41 -7.70 15.11 -2.83
C ARG A 41 -6.48 15.52 -2.02
N GLN A 42 -6.57 15.42 -0.70
CA GLN A 42 -5.45 15.74 0.17
C GLN A 42 -4.31 14.72 0.04
N LEU A 43 -4.63 13.42 -0.05
CA LEU A 43 -3.64 12.39 -0.32
C LEU A 43 -2.93 12.63 -1.66
N GLN A 44 -3.67 13.01 -2.72
CA GLN A 44 -3.08 13.36 -4.02
C GLN A 44 -2.08 14.53 -3.94
N ALA A 45 -2.31 15.50 -3.04
CA ALA A 45 -1.34 16.57 -2.80
C ALA A 45 -0.08 16.07 -2.08
N GLN A 46 -0.20 15.01 -1.27
CA GLN A 46 0.91 14.42 -0.51
C GLN A 46 1.72 13.37 -1.28
N TYR A 47 1.21 12.84 -2.39
CA TYR A 47 1.90 11.88 -3.25
C TYR A 47 3.32 12.31 -3.68
N GLY A 48 3.54 13.61 -3.89
CA GLY A 48 4.87 14.15 -4.19
C GLY A 48 5.88 13.96 -3.05
N ASN A 49 5.41 13.91 -1.81
CA ASN A 49 6.22 13.66 -0.61
C ASN A 49 6.39 12.17 -0.34
N LEU A 50 5.37 11.34 -0.62
CA LEU A 50 5.41 9.89 -0.36
C LEU A 50 6.55 9.17 -1.09
N LYS A 51 6.88 9.57 -2.33
CA LYS A 51 8.02 8.99 -3.07
C LYS A 51 9.38 9.23 -2.42
N ASN A 52 9.49 10.22 -1.55
CA ASN A 52 10.73 10.57 -0.86
C ASN A 52 10.81 9.92 0.52
N ASP A 53 9.73 9.31 1.01
CA ASP A 53 9.73 8.65 2.31
C ASP A 53 10.53 7.33 2.26
N PRO A 54 11.54 7.15 3.12
CA PRO A 54 12.40 5.96 3.09
C PRO A 54 11.64 4.67 3.38
N SER A 55 10.60 4.71 4.21
CA SER A 55 9.82 3.51 4.53
C SER A 55 8.87 3.13 3.40
N ILE A 56 8.27 4.10 2.70
CA ILE A 56 7.47 3.84 1.48
C ILE A 56 8.35 3.21 0.39
N ASN A 57 9.57 3.73 0.23
CA ASN A 57 10.57 3.18 -0.69
C ASN A 57 10.94 1.75 -0.30
N ALA A 58 11.26 1.49 0.97
CA ALA A 58 11.61 0.16 1.48
C ALA A 58 10.48 -0.86 1.31
N GLY A 59 9.22 -0.47 1.57
CA GLY A 59 8.06 -1.34 1.40
C GLY A 59 7.86 -1.78 -0.06
N PHE A 60 8.08 -0.86 -1.01
CA PHE A 60 8.01 -1.19 -2.44
C PHE A 60 9.23 -1.99 -2.91
N GLU A 61 10.43 -1.59 -2.49
CA GLU A 61 11.68 -2.29 -2.80
C GLU A 61 11.61 -3.75 -2.34
N PHE A 62 11.06 -4.03 -1.16
CA PHE A 62 10.82 -5.39 -0.70
C PHE A 62 10.12 -6.26 -1.77
N LEU A 63 9.06 -5.73 -2.41
CA LEU A 63 8.31 -6.46 -3.44
C LEU A 63 9.12 -6.66 -4.73
N VAL A 64 9.95 -5.68 -5.08
CA VAL A 64 10.90 -5.77 -6.19
C VAL A 64 11.92 -6.87 -5.92
N GLN A 65 12.53 -6.90 -4.73
CA GLN A 65 13.51 -7.90 -4.33
C GLN A 65 12.91 -9.30 -4.28
N VAL A 66 11.67 -9.43 -3.80
CA VAL A 66 10.93 -10.70 -3.85
C VAL A 66 10.76 -11.16 -5.29
N SER A 67 10.31 -10.28 -6.19
CA SER A 67 10.09 -10.64 -7.60
C SER A 67 11.39 -10.97 -8.34
N LEU A 68 12.47 -10.25 -8.02
CA LEU A 68 13.81 -10.49 -8.55
C LEU A 68 14.39 -11.82 -8.06
N ALA A 69 14.15 -12.19 -6.80
CA ALA A 69 14.62 -13.46 -6.25
C ALA A 69 14.17 -14.66 -7.10
N PHE A 70 12.91 -14.66 -7.53
CA PHE A 70 12.35 -15.75 -8.33
C PHE A 70 12.76 -15.74 -9.81
N GLN A 71 13.55 -14.75 -10.24
CA GLN A 71 14.29 -14.80 -11.51
C GLN A 71 15.67 -15.45 -11.36
N LYS A 72 16.17 -15.61 -10.13
CA LYS A 72 17.49 -16.21 -9.87
C LYS A 72 17.38 -17.74 -9.80
N ASN A 73 18.51 -18.40 -10.05
CA ASN A 73 18.63 -19.86 -9.95
C ASN A 73 18.32 -20.38 -8.53
N ASN A 74 18.66 -19.60 -7.49
CA ASN A 74 18.36 -19.93 -6.10
C ASN A 74 17.65 -18.75 -5.41
N PRO A 75 16.31 -18.69 -5.47
CA PRO A 75 15.53 -17.59 -4.89
C PRO A 75 15.71 -17.46 -3.37
N ILE A 76 15.78 -18.59 -2.67
CA ILE A 76 15.87 -18.62 -1.20
C ILE A 76 17.20 -18.01 -0.75
N LYS A 77 18.31 -18.43 -1.36
CA LYS A 77 19.64 -17.87 -1.08
C LYS A 77 19.65 -16.35 -1.29
N TYR A 78 19.09 -15.89 -2.41
CA TYR A 78 19.00 -14.46 -2.70
C TYR A 78 18.19 -13.69 -1.64
N LEU A 79 17.03 -14.20 -1.24
CA LEU A 79 16.21 -13.58 -0.20
C LEU A 79 16.89 -13.56 1.17
N THR A 80 17.68 -14.58 1.49
CA THR A 80 18.50 -14.61 2.71
C THR A 80 19.64 -13.59 2.66
N GLU A 81 20.35 -13.46 1.54
CA GLU A 81 21.39 -12.44 1.34
C GLU A 81 20.82 -11.02 1.46
N LYS A 82 19.59 -10.80 0.99
CA LYS A 82 18.84 -9.54 1.15
C LYS A 82 18.21 -9.36 2.53
N ARG A 83 18.45 -10.27 3.48
CA ARG A 83 17.89 -10.26 4.85
C ARG A 83 16.35 -10.23 4.87
N ILE A 84 15.70 -10.76 3.83
CA ILE A 84 14.25 -10.93 3.76
C ILE A 84 13.83 -12.24 4.44
N LEU A 85 14.63 -13.30 4.30
CA LEU A 85 14.41 -14.60 4.95
C LEU A 85 15.52 -14.92 5.96
N ASP A 86 15.10 -15.33 7.18
CA ASP A 86 16.01 -15.70 8.28
C ASP A 86 16.57 -17.15 8.15
N LYS A 87 15.92 -18.04 7.39
CA LYS A 87 16.29 -19.47 7.20
C LYS A 87 15.93 -19.94 5.79
N GLU A 88 16.48 -21.08 5.36
CA GLU A 88 16.37 -21.66 4.00
C GLU A 88 14.98 -22.19 3.58
N GLU A 89 13.91 -21.83 4.29
CA GLU A 89 12.56 -22.30 3.95
C GLU A 89 11.68 -21.12 3.54
N LEU A 90 11.03 -21.24 2.40
CA LEU A 90 10.10 -20.26 1.88
C LEU A 90 8.68 -20.53 2.41
N SER A 91 8.08 -19.54 3.07
CA SER A 91 6.66 -19.56 3.40
C SER A 91 6.07 -18.15 3.41
N LEU A 92 4.75 -18.04 3.24
CA LEU A 92 4.04 -16.76 3.27
C LEU A 92 4.31 -15.99 4.58
N ILE A 93 4.25 -16.69 5.72
CA ILE A 93 4.48 -16.10 7.05
C ILE A 93 5.90 -15.54 7.16
N ARG A 94 6.90 -16.25 6.62
CA ARG A 94 8.29 -15.78 6.65
C ARG A 94 8.49 -14.57 5.75
N LEU A 95 7.87 -14.53 4.57
CA LEU A 95 7.89 -13.33 3.72
C LEU A 95 7.22 -12.13 4.39
N ALA A 96 6.08 -12.33 5.06
CA ALA A 96 5.40 -11.27 5.81
C ALA A 96 6.26 -10.74 6.97
N LYS A 97 6.94 -11.64 7.70
CA LYS A 97 7.92 -11.26 8.73
C LYS A 97 9.11 -10.51 8.12
N GLY A 98 9.57 -10.91 6.94
CA GLY A 98 10.60 -10.22 6.16
C GLY A 98 10.19 -8.79 5.83
N ALA A 99 8.99 -8.59 5.27
CA ALA A 99 8.43 -7.28 4.97
C ALA A 99 8.37 -6.36 6.20
N ALA A 100 7.99 -6.90 7.37
CA ALA A 100 7.93 -6.12 8.61
C ALA A 100 9.28 -5.60 9.11
N LYS A 101 10.39 -6.26 8.72
CA LYS A 101 11.75 -5.97 9.17
C LYS A 101 12.62 -5.31 8.10
N TYR A 102 12.24 -5.40 6.83
CA TYR A 102 13.05 -4.97 5.70
C TYR A 102 13.37 -3.47 5.76
N LYS A 103 14.67 -3.13 5.75
CA LYS A 103 15.21 -1.75 5.79
C LYS A 103 14.45 -0.82 6.74
N ASN A 104 14.29 -1.24 7.99
CA ASN A 104 13.45 -0.56 8.97
C ASN A 104 14.16 0.55 9.79
N ASP A 105 15.43 0.79 9.53
CA ASP A 105 16.28 1.63 10.38
C ASP A 105 16.07 3.14 10.11
N GLU A 106 15.71 3.51 8.88
CA GLU A 106 15.46 4.90 8.49
C GLU A 106 13.97 5.25 8.58
N VAL A 107 13.63 6.13 9.53
CA VAL A 107 12.24 6.52 9.81
C VAL A 107 12.06 8.03 9.68
N ALA A 108 11.36 8.46 8.63
CA ALA A 108 10.90 9.85 8.49
C ALA A 108 9.51 10.05 9.12
N SER A 109 8.61 9.08 9.00
CA SER A 109 7.31 9.01 9.69
C SER A 109 7.01 7.60 10.16
N HIS A 110 6.67 7.44 11.43
CA HIS A 110 6.26 6.16 11.99
C HIS A 110 4.91 5.67 11.42
N GLU A 111 4.02 6.61 11.08
CA GLU A 111 2.77 6.34 10.40
C GLU A 111 3.03 5.75 9.02
N TYR A 112 3.85 6.42 8.19
CA TYR A 112 4.17 5.96 6.84
C TYR A 112 4.94 4.64 6.87
N GLN A 113 5.82 4.44 7.85
CA GLN A 113 6.46 3.16 8.07
C GLN A 113 5.45 2.04 8.34
N THR A 114 4.47 2.31 9.19
CA THR A 114 3.41 1.34 9.49
C THR A 114 2.59 1.02 8.25
N PHE A 115 2.22 2.05 7.47
CA PHE A 115 1.45 1.88 6.24
C PHE A 115 2.24 1.07 5.20
N ALA A 116 3.50 1.41 4.96
CA ALA A 116 4.35 0.75 3.97
C ALA A 116 4.52 -0.75 4.28
N LYS A 117 4.86 -1.08 5.54
CA LYS A 117 5.04 -2.48 5.98
C LYS A 117 3.77 -3.28 5.81
N GLN A 118 2.66 -2.75 6.32
CA GLN A 118 1.40 -3.49 6.27
C GLN A 118 0.87 -3.59 4.84
N ALA A 119 1.04 -2.57 4.01
CA ALA A 119 0.71 -2.62 2.60
C ALA A 119 1.54 -3.68 1.84
N ALA A 120 2.83 -3.81 2.13
CA ALA A 120 3.67 -4.86 1.56
C ALA A 120 3.23 -6.26 2.00
N ILE A 121 2.89 -6.44 3.28
CA ILE A 121 2.36 -7.70 3.84
C ILE A 121 1.01 -8.05 3.19
N ASP A 122 0.10 -7.10 3.08
CA ASP A 122 -1.21 -7.33 2.46
C ASP A 122 -1.05 -7.65 0.97
N ALA A 123 -0.11 -7.00 0.28
CA ALA A 123 0.14 -7.27 -1.13
C ALA A 123 0.59 -8.72 -1.37
N ILE A 124 1.54 -9.24 -0.59
CA ILE A 124 1.97 -10.64 -0.71
C ILE A 124 0.88 -11.63 -0.28
N ASN A 125 0.07 -11.29 0.75
CA ASN A 125 -1.02 -12.13 1.22
C ASN A 125 -2.12 -12.23 0.16
N ASN A 126 -2.51 -11.10 -0.42
CA ASN A 126 -3.51 -11.04 -1.49
C ASN A 126 -3.01 -11.73 -2.75
N TRP A 127 -1.74 -11.53 -3.11
CA TRP A 127 -1.11 -12.25 -4.21
C TRP A 127 -1.16 -13.76 -4.01
N TYR A 128 -0.76 -14.23 -2.83
CA TYR A 128 -0.75 -15.65 -2.49
C TYR A 128 -2.17 -16.23 -2.57
N LYS A 129 -3.15 -15.57 -1.95
CA LYS A 129 -4.56 -15.99 -1.97
C LYS A 129 -5.15 -16.02 -3.38
N ALA A 130 -4.75 -15.11 -4.27
CA ALA A 130 -5.21 -15.09 -5.66
C ALA A 130 -4.57 -16.19 -6.52
N ASN A 131 -3.43 -16.75 -6.10
CA ASN A 131 -2.61 -17.66 -6.89
C ASN A 131 -2.53 -19.10 -6.36
N ILE A 132 -3.13 -19.40 -5.20
CA ILE A 132 -3.40 -20.77 -4.77
C ILE A 132 -4.49 -21.41 -5.63
N GLU A 133 -4.45 -22.72 -5.77
CA GLU A 133 -5.44 -23.48 -6.54
C GLU A 133 -6.86 -23.38 -5.92
N ARG A 134 -7.88 -23.47 -6.76
CA ARG A 134 -9.28 -23.45 -6.29
C ARG A 134 -9.54 -24.68 -5.43
N GLY A 135 -10.12 -24.47 -4.24
CA GLY A 135 -10.38 -25.54 -3.26
C GLY A 135 -9.29 -25.67 -2.20
N THR A 136 -8.16 -25.00 -2.40
CA THR A 136 -7.04 -24.94 -1.46
C THR A 136 -7.19 -23.73 -0.56
N ASN A 137 -6.90 -23.87 0.74
CA ASN A 137 -6.91 -22.76 1.69
C ASN A 137 -5.46 -22.42 2.13
N LEU A 138 -5.28 -21.34 2.89
CA LEU A 138 -3.93 -20.88 3.30
C LEU A 138 -3.14 -21.89 4.15
N PHE A 139 -3.81 -22.91 4.69
CA PHE A 139 -3.25 -23.92 5.59
C PHE A 139 -3.27 -25.34 4.98
N SER A 140 -3.64 -25.47 3.71
CA SER A 140 -3.57 -26.76 3.04
C SER A 140 -2.12 -27.21 2.91
N GLU A 141 -1.87 -28.50 3.15
CA GLU A 141 -0.56 -29.10 2.96
C GLU A 141 -0.23 -29.23 1.47
N GLY A 142 1.07 -29.26 1.13
CA GLY A 142 1.54 -29.47 -0.23
C GLY A 142 1.46 -28.26 -1.16
N ILE A 143 1.13 -27.06 -0.66
CA ILE A 143 1.15 -25.85 -1.49
C ILE A 143 2.58 -25.51 -1.92
N ASP A 144 2.82 -25.53 -3.23
CA ASP A 144 4.08 -25.06 -3.81
C ASP A 144 4.15 -23.53 -3.77
N THR A 145 4.63 -23.02 -2.64
CA THR A 145 4.86 -21.59 -2.42
C THR A 145 5.88 -21.03 -3.41
N THR A 146 6.84 -21.83 -3.87
CA THR A 146 7.84 -21.40 -4.87
C THR A 146 7.17 -21.16 -6.21
N ALA A 147 6.29 -22.06 -6.67
CA ALA A 147 5.54 -21.87 -7.91
C ALA A 147 4.64 -20.62 -7.86
N ILE A 148 4.00 -20.37 -6.72
CA ILE A 148 3.14 -19.18 -6.52
C ILE A 148 3.94 -17.89 -6.66
N PHE A 149 5.07 -17.77 -5.97
CA PHE A 149 5.88 -16.55 -6.05
C PHE A 149 6.74 -16.47 -7.32
N ARG A 150 7.01 -17.59 -8.00
CA ARG A 150 7.63 -17.55 -9.34
C ARG A 150 6.80 -16.79 -10.36
N LYS A 151 5.47 -16.73 -10.18
CA LYS A 151 4.60 -15.92 -11.03
C LYS A 151 4.85 -14.41 -10.88
N THR A 152 5.41 -13.91 -9.76
CA THR A 152 5.74 -12.47 -9.58
C THR A 152 6.96 -12.05 -10.39
N ALA A 153 7.82 -13.01 -10.77
CA ALA A 153 8.99 -12.78 -11.60
C ALA A 153 8.66 -12.46 -13.07
N ARG A 154 7.38 -12.53 -13.45
CA ARG A 154 6.87 -12.13 -14.77
C ARG A 154 6.38 -10.69 -14.73
N ALA A 155 6.41 -10.01 -15.88
CA ALA A 155 6.04 -8.60 -15.97
C ALA A 155 4.57 -8.32 -15.57
N ASP A 156 3.65 -9.21 -15.93
CA ASP A 156 2.24 -9.17 -15.52
C ASP A 156 2.07 -9.41 -14.01
N GLY A 157 2.79 -10.41 -13.47
CA GLY A 157 2.75 -10.71 -12.04
C GLY A 157 3.33 -9.60 -11.16
N PHE A 158 4.45 -9.00 -11.55
CA PHE A 158 5.02 -7.85 -10.85
C PHE A 158 4.08 -6.63 -10.92
N CYS A 159 3.43 -6.42 -12.06
CA CYS A 159 2.45 -5.36 -12.20
C CYS A 159 1.31 -5.53 -11.19
N GLU A 160 0.71 -6.72 -11.11
CA GLU A 160 -0.36 -7.00 -10.16
C GLU A 160 0.11 -6.86 -8.70
N LEU A 161 1.30 -7.35 -8.37
CA LEU A 161 1.88 -7.18 -7.03
C LEU A 161 2.06 -5.69 -6.67
N SER A 162 2.56 -4.89 -7.61
CA SER A 162 2.70 -3.44 -7.44
C SER A 162 1.36 -2.75 -7.24
N ARG A 163 0.31 -3.18 -7.98
CA ARG A 163 -1.06 -2.67 -7.81
C ARG A 163 -1.61 -2.94 -6.42
N LEU A 164 -1.44 -4.19 -5.94
CA LEU A 164 -1.87 -4.57 -4.60
C LEU A 164 -1.20 -3.69 -3.53
N TYR A 165 0.08 -3.40 -3.68
CA TYR A 165 0.80 -2.50 -2.77
C TYR A 165 0.24 -1.09 -2.76
N PHE A 166 0.11 -0.44 -3.92
CA PHE A 166 -0.39 0.95 -3.97
C PHE A 166 -1.84 1.07 -3.51
N SER A 167 -2.68 0.08 -3.81
CA SER A 167 -4.05 0.00 -3.33
C SER A 167 -4.08 -0.07 -1.80
N LYS A 168 -3.33 -1.00 -1.20
CA LYS A 168 -3.27 -1.17 0.26
C LYS A 168 -2.60 0.00 0.98
N LEU A 169 -1.60 0.62 0.37
CA LEU A 169 -0.98 1.82 0.90
C LEU A 169 -1.97 3.00 0.95
N THR A 170 -2.73 3.18 -0.12
CA THR A 170 -3.77 4.22 -0.22
C THR A 170 -4.88 3.99 0.80
N GLU A 171 -5.39 2.75 0.88
CA GLU A 171 -6.41 2.34 1.86
C GLU A 171 -5.98 2.69 3.29
N ARG A 172 -4.77 2.30 3.67
CA ARG A 172 -4.24 2.53 5.04
C ARG A 172 -4.05 4.00 5.35
N TYR A 173 -3.53 4.77 4.39
CA TYR A 173 -3.39 6.21 4.55
C TYR A 173 -4.75 6.85 4.80
N LEU A 174 -5.74 6.59 3.94
CA LEU A 174 -7.07 7.18 4.04
C LEU A 174 -7.72 6.81 5.38
N LYS A 175 -7.72 5.51 5.70
CA LYS A 175 -8.33 4.99 6.92
C LYS A 175 -7.74 5.62 8.18
N TYR A 176 -6.40 5.62 8.30
CA TYR A 176 -5.73 6.16 9.49
C TYR A 176 -6.10 7.61 9.75
N PHE A 177 -5.97 8.47 8.74
CA PHE A 177 -6.20 9.89 8.97
C PHE A 177 -7.69 10.19 9.19
N LEU A 178 -8.59 9.50 8.49
CA LEU A 178 -10.04 9.67 8.68
C LEU A 178 -10.50 9.23 10.06
N GLU A 179 -10.10 8.04 10.51
CA GLU A 179 -10.44 7.54 11.85
C GLU A 179 -9.86 8.44 12.94
N ARG A 180 -8.64 8.92 12.72
CA ARG A 180 -8.00 9.84 13.65
C ARG A 180 -8.76 11.17 13.74
N GLU A 181 -9.13 11.77 12.63
CA GLU A 181 -9.90 13.01 12.64
C GLU A 181 -11.29 12.81 13.24
N ALA A 182 -11.95 11.70 12.89
CA ALA A 182 -13.24 11.32 13.47
C ALA A 182 -13.16 11.16 14.99
N SER A 183 -12.06 10.60 15.52
CA SER A 183 -11.87 10.45 16.96
C SER A 183 -11.85 11.78 17.74
N THR A 184 -11.50 12.88 17.06
CA THR A 184 -11.45 14.23 17.66
C THR A 184 -12.77 15.00 17.54
N LYS A 185 -13.65 14.61 16.62
CA LYS A 185 -14.89 15.33 16.29
C LYS A 185 -16.17 14.59 16.66
N ILE A 186 -16.15 13.27 16.54
CA ILE A 186 -17.27 12.42 16.89
C ILE A 186 -17.07 11.96 18.34
N SER A 187 -17.80 12.59 19.26
CA SER A 187 -17.73 12.32 20.70
C SER A 187 -18.52 11.07 21.11
N ASN A 188 -19.55 10.69 20.35
CA ASN A 188 -20.37 9.50 20.59
C ASN A 188 -19.71 8.25 20.00
N ILE A 189 -19.51 7.21 20.82
CA ILE A 189 -18.91 5.94 20.42
C ILE A 189 -19.72 5.26 19.30
N LYS A 190 -21.05 5.22 19.41
CA LYS A 190 -21.91 4.57 18.41
C LYS A 190 -21.82 5.25 17.04
N GLU A 191 -21.82 6.57 17.01
CA GLU A 191 -21.66 7.34 15.76
C GLU A 191 -20.26 7.18 15.18
N ARG A 192 -19.25 7.01 16.03
CA ARG A 192 -17.88 6.74 15.58
C ARG A 192 -17.75 5.36 14.95
N GLU A 193 -18.34 4.34 15.57
CA GLU A 193 -18.40 2.97 15.02
C GLU A 193 -19.12 2.97 13.67
N ARG A 194 -20.30 3.61 13.61
CA ARG A 194 -21.05 3.79 12.37
C ARG A 194 -20.21 4.49 11.28
N PHE A 195 -19.54 5.59 11.64
CA PHE A 195 -18.64 6.28 10.72
C PHE A 195 -17.52 5.37 10.22
N SER A 196 -16.87 4.62 11.12
CA SER A 196 -15.80 3.68 10.78
C SER A 196 -16.27 2.59 9.82
N ASP A 197 -17.48 2.07 10.00
CA ASP A 197 -18.05 1.04 9.11
C ASP A 197 -18.43 1.62 7.73
N GLU A 198 -19.06 2.81 7.70
CA GLU A 198 -19.43 3.47 6.44
C GLU A 198 -18.19 3.92 5.65
N ILE A 199 -17.19 4.50 6.33
CA ILE A 199 -15.97 4.94 5.66
C ILE A 199 -15.13 3.76 5.17
N ALA A 200 -15.11 2.64 5.88
CA ALA A 200 -14.40 1.44 5.42
C ALA A 200 -14.96 0.94 4.09
N LYS A 201 -16.28 0.94 3.90
CA LYS A 201 -16.92 0.59 2.62
C LYS A 201 -16.52 1.57 1.51
N GLN A 202 -16.60 2.87 1.80
CA GLN A 202 -16.25 3.90 0.82
C GLN A 202 -14.76 3.87 0.43
N ILE A 203 -13.87 3.59 1.39
CA ILE A 203 -12.44 3.44 1.14
C ILE A 203 -12.17 2.17 0.33
N ASP A 204 -12.86 1.06 0.60
CA ASP A 204 -12.73 -0.16 -0.19
C ASP A 204 -13.13 0.09 -1.65
N ASP A 205 -14.22 0.82 -1.89
CA ASP A 205 -14.63 1.24 -3.24
C ASP A 205 -13.61 2.17 -3.89
N ILE A 206 -13.10 3.18 -3.17
CA ILE A 206 -12.01 4.05 -3.67
C ILE A 206 -10.76 3.24 -3.98
N SER A 207 -10.44 2.24 -3.17
CA SER A 207 -9.23 1.41 -3.32
C SER A 207 -9.37 0.41 -4.47
N LYS A 208 -10.57 -0.13 -4.69
CA LYS A 208 -10.94 -0.93 -5.88
C LYS A 208 -10.94 -0.07 -7.14
N HIS A 209 -11.45 1.16 -7.08
CA HIS A 209 -11.37 2.07 -8.21
C HIS A 209 -9.95 2.53 -8.49
N ALA A 210 -9.13 2.76 -7.45
CA ALA A 210 -7.69 2.98 -7.59
C ALA A 210 -6.99 1.75 -8.20
N PHE A 211 -7.48 0.54 -7.93
CA PHE A 211 -7.02 -0.72 -8.50
C PHE A 211 -7.38 -0.85 -10.00
N GLU A 212 -8.59 -0.45 -10.41
CA GLU A 212 -9.01 -0.39 -11.81
C GLU A 212 -8.28 0.72 -12.59
N THR A 213 -8.12 1.87 -11.95
CA THR A 213 -7.32 3.04 -12.38
C THR A 213 -5.85 2.68 -12.61
N ALA A 214 -5.31 1.74 -11.82
CA ALA A 214 -3.97 1.19 -12.01
C ALA A 214 -3.82 0.32 -13.28
N LYS A 215 -4.84 0.21 -14.15
CA LYS A 215 -4.63 -0.13 -15.58
C LYS A 215 -3.59 0.76 -16.24
N ILE A 216 -3.43 2.00 -15.79
CA ILE A 216 -2.45 2.97 -16.32
C ILE A 216 -1.01 2.64 -15.91
N THR A 217 -0.82 1.82 -14.87
CA THR A 217 0.47 1.26 -14.50
C THR A 217 0.73 -0.11 -15.12
N GLU A 218 -0.13 -0.67 -15.97
CA GLU A 218 0.10 -2.02 -16.55
C GLU A 218 1.29 -2.06 -17.48
N SER A 219 1.20 -1.31 -18.58
CA SER A 219 2.28 -1.23 -19.56
C SER A 219 3.52 -0.56 -18.97
N PHE A 220 3.34 0.41 -18.06
CA PHE A 220 4.44 1.06 -17.38
C PHE A 220 5.17 0.13 -16.41
N SER A 221 4.47 -0.61 -15.55
CA SER A 221 5.12 -1.49 -14.56
C SER A 221 5.72 -2.71 -15.23
N ALA A 222 5.04 -3.29 -16.21
CA ALA A 222 5.59 -4.37 -17.02
C ALA A 222 6.85 -3.92 -17.79
N GLY A 223 6.80 -2.75 -18.44
CA GLY A 223 7.92 -2.18 -19.17
C GLY A 223 9.10 -1.83 -18.26
N TRP A 224 8.82 -1.16 -17.13
CA TRP A 224 9.85 -0.84 -16.14
C TRP A 224 10.50 -2.09 -15.57
N PHE A 225 9.73 -3.11 -15.21
CA PHE A 225 10.25 -4.35 -14.65
C PHE A 225 11.15 -5.09 -15.65
N ASN A 226 10.76 -5.16 -16.92
CA ASN A 226 11.56 -5.75 -17.97
C ASN A 226 12.89 -5.00 -18.19
N ASN A 227 12.88 -3.67 -18.09
CA ASN A 227 14.05 -2.83 -18.34
C ASN A 227 15.01 -2.72 -17.16
N HIS A 228 14.50 -2.79 -15.92
CA HIS A 228 15.27 -2.43 -14.72
C HIS A 228 15.48 -3.59 -13.75
N VAL A 229 14.71 -4.68 -13.83
CA VAL A 229 14.75 -5.79 -12.86
C VAL A 229 15.19 -7.10 -13.49
N LYS A 230 14.87 -7.34 -14.77
CA LYS A 230 15.15 -8.61 -15.45
C LYS A 230 16.63 -9.01 -15.46
N GLU A 231 17.53 -8.05 -15.66
CA GLU A 231 18.96 -8.30 -15.86
C GLU A 231 19.82 -7.84 -14.67
N LYS A 232 19.37 -6.83 -13.94
CA LYS A 232 20.10 -6.21 -12.83
C LYS A 232 19.17 -5.80 -11.72
N GLU A 233 19.74 -5.53 -10.55
CA GLU A 233 19.00 -4.91 -9.46
C GLU A 233 18.80 -3.42 -9.75
N PRO A 234 17.58 -2.87 -9.57
CA PRO A 234 17.35 -1.44 -9.77
C PRO A 234 18.03 -0.63 -8.67
N THR A 235 18.54 0.53 -9.04
CA THR A 235 19.09 1.53 -8.13
C THR A 235 17.99 2.24 -7.34
N ASP A 236 18.34 2.84 -6.20
CA ASP A 236 17.43 3.66 -5.39
C ASP A 236 16.77 4.79 -6.21
N ILE A 237 17.50 5.35 -7.18
CA ILE A 237 16.98 6.40 -8.07
C ILE A 237 15.92 5.83 -9.02
N GLU A 238 16.16 4.66 -9.60
CA GLU A 238 15.18 3.98 -10.48
C GLU A 238 13.90 3.61 -9.70
N LEU A 239 14.03 3.15 -8.45
CA LEU A 239 12.90 2.87 -7.56
C LEU A 239 12.10 4.13 -7.22
N LYS A 240 12.77 5.23 -6.81
CA LYS A 240 12.12 6.51 -6.51
C LYS A 240 11.41 7.10 -7.74
N ASN A 241 12.01 6.96 -8.92
CA ASN A 241 11.40 7.38 -10.18
C ASN A 241 10.15 6.56 -10.49
N PHE A 242 10.21 5.23 -10.31
CA PHE A 242 9.05 4.36 -10.47
C PHE A 242 7.89 4.79 -9.55
N LEU A 243 8.18 5.00 -8.26
CA LEU A 243 7.20 5.45 -7.28
C LEU A 243 6.64 6.82 -7.65
N GLY A 244 7.49 7.77 -8.04
CA GLY A 244 7.07 9.10 -8.48
C GLY A 244 6.13 9.06 -9.68
N VAL A 245 6.45 8.27 -10.71
CA VAL A 245 5.60 8.09 -11.89
C VAL A 245 4.30 7.38 -11.52
N SER A 246 4.36 6.35 -10.67
CA SER A 246 3.18 5.59 -10.24
C SER A 246 2.20 6.47 -9.45
N PHE A 247 2.69 7.20 -8.46
CA PHE A 247 1.87 8.16 -7.72
C PHE A 247 1.34 9.29 -8.62
N GLY A 248 2.13 9.76 -9.58
CA GLY A 248 1.69 10.74 -10.59
C GLY A 248 0.52 10.21 -11.43
N LYS A 249 0.63 8.98 -11.93
CA LYS A 249 -0.43 8.30 -12.70
C LYS A 249 -1.69 8.10 -11.86
N MET A 250 -1.55 7.64 -10.61
CA MET A 250 -2.68 7.50 -9.69
C MET A 250 -3.39 8.84 -9.48
N LYS A 251 -2.64 9.92 -9.23
CA LYS A 251 -3.21 11.26 -9.10
C LYS A 251 -3.98 11.68 -10.35
N SER A 252 -3.38 11.54 -11.53
CA SER A 252 -3.99 11.97 -12.80
C SER A 252 -5.31 11.28 -13.08
N GLU A 253 -5.42 9.99 -12.76
CA GLU A 253 -6.64 9.25 -13.04
C GLU A 253 -7.74 9.52 -12.01
N LEU A 254 -7.39 9.63 -10.72
CA LEU A 254 -8.36 10.06 -9.71
C LEU A 254 -8.94 11.45 -10.05
N LEU A 255 -8.13 12.37 -10.58
CA LEU A 255 -8.60 13.67 -11.06
C LEU A 255 -9.54 13.58 -12.28
N ARG A 256 -9.31 12.62 -13.18
CA ARG A 256 -10.18 12.40 -14.36
C ARG A 256 -11.55 11.89 -13.94
N GLU A 257 -11.60 10.98 -12.98
CA GLU A 257 -12.88 10.47 -12.45
C GLU A 257 -13.64 11.55 -11.69
N GLU A 258 -12.95 12.43 -10.96
CA GLU A 258 -13.62 13.56 -10.29
C GLU A 258 -14.30 14.56 -11.25
N ALA A 259 -13.87 14.59 -12.51
CA ALA A 259 -14.36 15.49 -13.55
C ALA A 259 -15.51 14.89 -14.39
N LYS A 260 -15.80 13.60 -14.21
CA LYS A 260 -16.97 12.92 -14.78
C LYS A 260 -18.18 13.07 -13.86
#